data_AF-A0A356W7P8-F1
#
_entry.id   AF-A0A356W7P8-F1
#
_cell.length_a   1.000
_cell.length_b   1.000
_cell.length_c   1.000
_cell.angle_alpha   90.00
_cell.angle_beta   90.00
_cell.angle_gamma   90.00
#
_symmetry.space_group_name_H-M   'P 1'
#
loop_
_entity.id
_entity.type
_entity.pdbx_description
1 polymer ?
#
loop_
_entity_poly.entity_id
_entity_poly.type
_entity_poly.pdbx_seq_one_letter_code
_entity_poly.pdbx_strand_id
1 'polypeptide(L)' 'VPDASADLPPIRPPLIREHRLYQADWMFRFYGFTTAEITSVADNGMLDLDVDPKLSWALRNRGLFPMDINRASY' A
#
# COMPACT_ATOMS: atom_id res chain seq x y z
N VAL A 1 -26.60 -1.62 13.34
CA VAL A 1 -25.16 -1.77 13.03
C VAL A 1 -24.65 -2.87 13.94
N PRO A 2 -23.93 -3.90 13.46
CA PRO A 2 -23.40 -4.93 14.35
C PRO A 2 -22.48 -4.27 15.36
N ASP A 3 -22.56 -4.71 16.62
CA ASP A 3 -21.65 -4.22 17.65
C ASP A 3 -20.22 -4.60 17.26
N ALA A 4 -19.26 -3.69 17.46
CA ALA A 4 -17.86 -4.00 17.16
C ALA A 4 -17.40 -5.15 18.07
N SER A 5 -16.52 -6.03 17.56
CA SER A 5 -15.95 -7.11 18.40
C SER A 5 -15.41 -6.55 19.71
N ALA A 6 -15.72 -7.20 20.83
CA ALA A 6 -15.24 -6.80 22.15
C ALA A 6 -13.70 -6.79 22.27
N ASP A 7 -13.02 -7.49 21.36
CA ASP A 7 -11.55 -7.54 21.28
C ASP A 7 -10.93 -6.32 20.59
N LEU A 8 -11.75 -5.46 19.97
CA LEU A 8 -11.27 -4.28 19.27
C LEU A 8 -11.23 -3.06 20.19
N PRO A 9 -10.24 -2.17 20.03
CA PRO A 9 -10.23 -0.90 20.75
C PRO A 9 -11.54 -0.13 20.45
N PRO A 10 -12.15 0.55 21.45
CA PRO A 10 -13.41 1.28 21.27
C PRO A 10 -13.22 2.62 20.53
N ILE A 11 -12.20 2.72 19.68
CA ILE A 11 -11.89 3.88 18.87
C ILE A 11 -12.10 3.53 17.40
N ARG A 12 -12.72 4.45 16.67
CA ARG A 12 -12.87 4.28 15.23
C ARG A 12 -11.48 4.31 14.57
N PRO A 13 -11.14 3.37 13.68
CA PRO A 13 -9.91 3.44 12.92
C PRO A 13 -9.83 4.77 12.16
N PRO A 14 -8.63 5.37 12.03
CA PRO A 14 -8.48 6.59 11.26
C PRO A 14 -8.74 6.30 9.78
N LEU A 15 -9.53 7.16 9.11
CA LEU A 15 -9.96 7.00 7.71
C LEU A 15 -8.79 6.83 6.74
N ILE A 16 -7.61 7.36 7.08
CA ILE A 16 -6.41 7.20 6.26
C ILE A 16 -6.01 5.74 6.08
N ARG A 17 -6.28 4.86 7.05
CA ARG A 17 -6.00 3.42 6.92
C ARG A 17 -6.85 2.77 5.83
N GLU A 18 -8.14 3.12 5.78
CA GLU A 18 -9.03 2.66 4.70
C GLU A 18 -8.54 3.19 3.35
N HIS A 19 -8.16 4.47 3.28
CA HIS A 19 -7.61 5.06 2.06
C HIS A 19 -6.33 4.34 1.59
N ARG A 20 -5.43 3.95 2.50
CA ARG A 20 -4.23 3.17 2.16
C ARG A 20 -4.56 1.78 1.62
N LEU A 21 -5.56 1.11 2.17
CA LEU A 21 -6.03 -0.18 1.64
C LEU A 21 -6.62 -0.02 0.24
N TYR A 22 -7.39 1.04 -0.03
CA TYR A 22 -7.88 1.34 -1.38
C TYR A 22 -6.75 1.62 -2.39
N GLN A 23 -5.70 2.33 -1.96
CA GLN A 23 -4.54 2.57 -2.82
C GLN A 23 -3.78 1.28 -3.14
N ALA A 24 -3.59 0.40 -2.15
CA ALA A 24 -2.98 -0.91 -2.35
C ALA A 24 -3.83 -1.81 -3.27
N ASP A 25 -5.15 -1.79 -3.09
CA ASP A 25 -6.10 -2.48 -3.98
C ASP A 25 -6.00 -1.99 -5.43
N TRP A 26 -5.83 -0.69 -5.65
CA TRP A 26 -5.57 -0.14 -6.99
C TRP A 26 -4.29 -0.73 -7.59
N MET A 27 -3.22 -0.81 -6.80
CA MET A 27 -1.94 -1.40 -7.22
C MET A 27 -2.11 -2.85 -7.67
N PHE A 28 -2.88 -3.66 -6.94
CA PHE A 28 -3.22 -5.02 -7.35
C PHE A 28 -3.97 -5.04 -8.69
N ARG A 29 -5.10 -4.33 -8.77
CA ARG A 29 -6.04 -4.49 -9.88
C ARG A 29 -5.55 -3.90 -11.19
N PHE A 30 -4.79 -2.82 -11.14
CA PHE A 30 -4.46 -2.03 -12.34
C PHE A 30 -2.97 -1.92 -12.62
N TYR A 31 -2.10 -2.22 -11.65
CA TYR A 31 -0.65 -2.18 -11.83
C TYR A 31 0.01 -3.56 -11.74
N GLY A 32 -0.77 -4.62 -11.50
CA GLY A 32 -0.25 -5.99 -11.46
C GLY A 32 0.68 -6.27 -10.27
N PHE A 33 0.67 -5.44 -9.24
CA PHE A 33 1.50 -5.65 -8.06
C PHE A 33 1.09 -6.94 -7.35
N THR A 34 2.09 -7.70 -6.92
CA THR A 34 1.88 -8.86 -6.07
C THR A 34 1.73 -8.47 -4.60
N THR A 35 1.18 -9.38 -3.81
CA THR A 35 1.06 -9.18 -2.36
C THR A 35 2.43 -8.99 -1.72
N ALA A 36 3.43 -9.72 -2.19
CA ALA A 36 4.81 -9.61 -1.70
C ALA A 36 5.41 -8.23 -1.96
N GLU A 37 5.14 -7.62 -3.12
CA GLU A 37 5.63 -6.27 -3.43
C GLU A 37 4.96 -5.21 -2.55
N ILE A 38 3.64 -5.31 -2.34
CA ILE A 38 2.92 -4.37 -1.48
C ILE A 38 3.35 -4.50 -0.02
N THR A 39 3.57 -5.72 0.48
CA THR A 39 4.00 -5.93 1.87
C THR A 39 5.48 -5.68 2.09
N SER A 40 6.32 -5.70 1.05
CA SER A 40 7.77 -5.39 1.16
C SER A 40 8.06 -3.98 1.69
N VAL A 41 7.09 -3.07 1.56
CA VAL A 41 7.19 -1.68 2.01
C VAL A 41 6.40 -1.40 3.28
N ALA A 42 5.61 -2.38 3.75
CA ALA A 42 4.89 -2.28 5.00
C ALA A 42 5.86 -2.38 6.18
N ASP A 43 5.64 -1.57 7.21
CA ASP A 43 6.37 -1.65 8.47
C ASP A 43 5.47 -2.29 9.52
N ASN A 44 5.97 -3.32 10.19
CA ASN A 44 5.20 -4.15 11.13
C ASN A 44 3.85 -4.63 10.57
N GLY A 45 3.81 -4.95 9.26
CA GLY A 45 2.59 -5.38 8.57
C GLY A 45 1.61 -4.25 8.24
N MET A 46 1.97 -2.99 8.50
CA MET A 46 1.12 -1.83 8.26
C MET A 46 1.66 -0.96 7.11
N LEU A 47 0.74 -0.47 6.28
CA LEU A 47 1.06 0.53 5.27
C LEU A 47 1.38 1.88 5.94
N ASP A 48 2.35 2.58 5.39
CA ASP A 48 2.72 3.93 5.81
C ASP A 48 1.51 4.87 5.70
N LEU A 49 1.25 5.68 6.72
CA LEU A 49 0.10 6.58 6.75
C LEU A 49 0.40 7.95 6.13
N ASP A 50 1.67 8.33 6.02
CA ASP A 50 2.11 9.62 5.49
C ASP A 50 2.53 9.48 4.02
N VAL A 51 3.03 8.31 3.62
CA VAL A 51 3.45 8.00 2.25
C VAL A 51 2.51 6.99 1.61
N ASP A 52 2.07 7.24 0.37
CA ASP A 52 1.24 6.27 -0.36
C ASP A 52 2.05 5.01 -0.73
N PRO A 53 1.39 3.84 -0.87
CA PRO A 53 2.10 2.58 -1.08
C PRO A 53 2.89 2.52 -2.39
N LYS A 54 2.45 3.23 -3.45
CA LYS A 54 3.16 3.25 -4.74
C LYS A 54 4.45 4.06 -4.62
N LEU A 55 4.40 5.21 -3.96
CA LEU A 55 5.59 6.01 -3.68
C LEU A 55 6.53 5.29 -2.71
N SER A 56 6.01 4.69 -1.65
CA SER A 56 6.83 3.93 -0.69
C SER A 56 7.62 2.82 -1.37
N TRP A 57 6.98 2.07 -2.28
CA TRP A 57 7.64 1.08 -3.12
C TRP A 57 8.70 1.67 -4.03
N ALA A 58 8.41 2.79 -4.71
CA ALA A 58 9.39 3.45 -5.58
C ALA A 58 10.63 3.94 -4.79
N LEU A 59 10.45 4.47 -3.58
CA LEU A 59 11.55 4.94 -2.73
C LEU A 59 12.44 3.80 -2.22
N ARG A 60 11.88 2.60 -2.01
CA ARG A 60 12.66 1.40 -1.65
C ARG A 60 13.32 0.73 -2.85
N ASN A 61 12.81 0.96 -4.06
CA ASN A 61 13.33 0.38 -5.30
C ASN A 61 14.00 1.42 -6.20
N ARG A 62 14.69 2.40 -5.62
CA ARG A 62 15.37 3.49 -6.37
C ARG A 62 16.37 2.99 -7.41
N GLY A 63 16.95 1.81 -7.23
CA GLY A 63 17.86 1.18 -8.20
C GLY A 63 17.20 0.81 -9.54
N LEU A 64 15.86 0.78 -9.60
CA LEU A 64 15.11 0.61 -10.84
C LEU A 64 14.94 1.92 -11.64
N PHE A 65 15.31 3.06 -11.05
CA PHE A 65 15.17 4.37 -11.66
C PHE A 65 16.53 4.92 -12.13
N PRO A 66 16.55 5.67 -13.25
CA PRO A 66 15.41 5.96 -14.12
C PRO A 66 15.05 4.76 -15.02
N MET A 67 13.74 4.53 -15.21
CA MET A 67 13.27 3.65 -16.29
C MET A 67 13.22 4.42 -17.61
N ASP A 68 13.87 3.88 -18.65
CA ASP A 68 13.71 4.38 -20.01
C ASP A 68 12.34 3.96 -20.55
N ILE A 69 11.45 4.93 -20.71
CA ILE A 69 10.08 4.70 -21.16
C ILE A 69 10.00 4.06 -22.55
N ASN A 70 11.02 4.24 -23.39
CA ASN A 70 11.05 3.64 -24.73
C ASN A 70 11.42 2.16 -24.71
N ARG A 71 11.89 1.65 -23.57
CA ARG A 71 12.39 0.28 -23.40
C ARG A 71 11.72 -0.48 -22.26
N ALA A 72 10.84 0.16 -21.50
CA ALA A 72 10.12 -0.45 -20.40
C ALA A 72 9.14 -1.53 -20.92
N SER A 73 9.12 -2.68 -20.27
CA SER A 73 8.08 -3.69 -20.47
C SER A 73 6.78 -3.27 -19.76
N TYR A 74 5.64 -3.58 -20.38
CA TYR A 74 4.30 -3.38 -19.81
C TYR A 74 4.00 -4.40 -18.71
#